data_AF-A0A9X7JW98-F1
#
_entry.id   AF-A0A9X7JW98-F1
#
_cell.length_a   1.000
_cell.length_b   1.000
_cell.length_c   1.000
_cell.angle_alpha   90.00
_cell.angle_beta   90.00
_cell.angle_gamma   90.00
#
_symmetry.space_group_name_H-M   'P 1'
#
loop_
_entity.id
_entity.type
_entity.pdbx_description
1 polymer ?
#
loop_
_entity_poly.entity_id
_entity_poly.type
_entity_poly.pdbx_seq_one_letter_code
_entity_poly.pdbx_strand_id
1 'polypeptide(L)'
;MNKREIMKKAVKLAKTFIGDWVARMALALKIVWAEAKKMVKKALPELKGTAKQVAWANDIREKAVAVLDEMVKEYSAKLETSEVFSNKDDAYRAEKKVHLIEAFDALLNTTEAKTWIELFGTNYAVSRKGVNRHLLASTFAYEWLKAQMKRGRLADSFAKRMASYN
;
A
#
# COMPACT_ATOMS: atom_id res chain seq x y z
N MET A 1 -6.74 19.22 -5.76
CA MET A 1 -6.51 19.84 -4.43
C MET A 1 -5.18 20.58 -4.47
N ASN A 2 -5.14 21.85 -4.09
CA ASN A 2 -3.91 22.67 -4.13
C ASN A 2 -3.06 22.48 -2.85
N LYS A 3 -1.78 22.92 -2.86
CA LYS A 3 -0.85 22.76 -1.72
C LYS A 3 -1.39 23.35 -0.40
N ARG A 4 -2.12 24.47 -0.46
CA ARG A 4 -2.68 25.16 0.71
C ARG A 4 -3.84 24.37 1.32
N GLU A 5 -4.66 23.74 0.49
CA GLU A 5 -5.74 22.84 0.91
C GLU A 5 -5.20 21.54 1.51
N ILE A 6 -4.16 20.97 0.90
CA ILE A 6 -3.44 19.79 1.41
C ILE A 6 -2.91 20.08 2.82
N MET A 7 -2.23 21.20 3.02
CA MET A 7 -1.71 21.57 4.33
C MET A 7 -2.83 21.80 5.36
N LYS A 8 -3.92 22.48 4.99
CA LYS A 8 -5.05 22.68 5.90
C LYS A 8 -5.72 21.37 6.32
N LYS A 9 -5.93 20.46 5.36
CA LYS A 9 -6.53 19.15 5.63
C LYS A 9 -5.59 18.26 6.43
N ALA A 10 -4.28 18.29 6.14
CA ALA A 10 -3.25 17.60 6.91
C ALA A 10 -3.16 18.11 8.34
N VAL A 11 -3.16 19.43 8.56
CA VAL A 11 -3.17 20.01 9.91
C VAL A 11 -4.43 19.61 10.68
N LYS A 12 -5.61 19.62 10.02
CA LYS A 12 -6.87 19.20 10.65
C LYS A 12 -6.85 17.72 11.04
N LEU A 13 -6.28 16.87 10.19
CA LEU A 13 -6.10 15.44 10.44
C LEU A 13 -5.01 15.16 11.49
N ALA A 14 -3.93 15.94 11.54
CA ALA A 14 -2.90 15.81 12.55
C ALA A 14 -3.44 16.08 13.96
N LYS A 15 -4.42 16.99 14.09
CA LYS A 15 -5.08 17.33 15.36
C LYS A 15 -5.94 16.20 15.92
N THR A 16 -6.41 15.27 15.09
CA THR A 16 -7.19 14.10 15.55
C THR A 16 -6.30 12.96 16.03
N PHE A 17 -5.01 13.01 15.72
CA PHE A 17 -4.04 12.03 16.18
C PHE A 17 -3.47 12.42 17.56
N ILE A 18 -3.09 11.40 18.33
CA ILE A 18 -2.48 11.53 19.66
C ILE A 18 -0.95 11.31 19.53
N GLY A 19 -0.15 12.05 20.30
CA GLY A 19 1.31 11.91 20.33
C GLY A 19 2.09 13.16 19.90
N ASP A 20 3.33 12.98 19.46
CA ASP A 20 4.21 14.08 19.06
C ASP A 20 3.65 14.86 17.85
N TRP A 21 3.75 16.20 17.88
CA TRP A 21 3.17 17.06 16.84
C TRP A 21 3.85 16.86 15.47
N VAL A 22 5.16 16.69 15.44
CA VAL A 22 5.92 16.54 14.19
C VAL A 22 5.58 15.20 13.54
N ALA A 23 5.51 14.12 14.32
CA ALA A 23 5.11 12.80 13.85
C ALA A 23 3.66 12.79 13.30
N ARG A 24 2.72 13.41 14.03
CA ARG A 24 1.32 13.52 13.60
C ARG A 24 1.16 14.32 12.32
N MET A 25 1.87 15.44 12.21
CA MET A 25 1.84 16.28 11.03
C MET A 25 2.43 15.56 9.82
N ALA A 26 3.55 14.86 9.99
CA ALA A 26 4.16 14.07 8.91
C ALA A 26 3.23 12.96 8.42
N LEU A 27 2.58 12.24 9.34
CA LEU A 27 1.60 11.20 9.01
C LEU A 27 0.39 11.78 8.29
N ALA A 28 -0.19 12.85 8.83
CA ALA A 28 -1.35 13.50 8.25
C ALA A 28 -1.05 14.10 6.87
N LEU A 29 0.15 14.66 6.67
CA LEU A 29 0.61 15.08 5.35
C LEU A 29 0.69 13.89 4.39
N LYS A 30 1.29 12.77 4.79
CA LYS A 30 1.37 11.57 3.93
C LYS A 30 -0.01 11.07 3.53
N ILE A 31 -0.96 11.02 4.47
CA ILE A 31 -2.35 10.59 4.21
C ILE A 31 -3.06 11.56 3.26
N VAL A 32 -3.01 12.86 3.55
CA VAL A 32 -3.70 13.86 2.73
C VAL A 32 -3.05 14.03 1.36
N TRP A 33 -1.73 13.87 1.26
CA TRP A 33 -1.06 13.78 -0.04
C TRP A 33 -1.46 12.54 -0.80
N ALA A 34 -1.63 11.39 -0.15
CA ALA A 34 -2.14 10.18 -0.80
C ALA A 34 -3.57 10.37 -1.31
N GLU A 35 -4.45 11.05 -0.55
CA GLU A 35 -5.79 11.43 -1.01
C GLU A 35 -5.76 12.45 -2.15
N ALA A 36 -4.90 13.47 -2.06
CA ALA A 36 -4.71 14.45 -3.14
C ALA A 36 -4.29 13.76 -4.44
N LYS A 37 -3.39 12.77 -4.32
CA LYS A 37 -2.89 11.93 -5.41
C LYS A 37 -3.92 10.92 -5.92
N LYS A 38 -5.01 10.62 -5.18
CA LYS A 38 -6.14 9.80 -5.67
C LYS A 38 -7.13 10.58 -6.53
N MET A 39 -7.27 11.89 -6.27
CA MET A 39 -8.13 12.79 -7.06
C MET A 39 -7.52 13.14 -8.43
N VAL A 40 -6.20 13.07 -8.55
CA VAL A 40 -5.52 13.04 -9.85
C VAL A 40 -5.56 11.58 -10.28
N LYS A 41 -6.31 11.22 -11.33
CA LYS A 41 -6.16 9.91 -12.01
C LYS A 41 -4.67 9.66 -12.12
N LYS A 42 -4.18 8.72 -11.34
CA LYS A 42 -2.75 8.47 -11.19
C LYS A 42 -2.17 8.26 -12.58
N ALA A 43 -1.36 9.19 -13.06
CA ALA A 43 -0.44 8.87 -14.14
C ALA A 43 0.58 7.90 -13.52
N LEU A 44 0.18 6.63 -13.41
CA LEU A 44 1.11 5.55 -13.09
C LEU A 44 2.24 5.64 -14.11
N PRO A 45 3.49 5.43 -13.69
CA PRO A 45 4.60 5.53 -14.62
C PRO A 45 4.38 4.56 -15.79
N GLU A 46 4.82 4.98 -16.97
CA GLU A 46 4.82 4.11 -18.13
C GLU A 46 5.74 2.92 -17.87
N LEU A 47 5.25 1.72 -18.18
CA LEU A 47 6.01 0.50 -17.93
C LEU A 47 7.01 0.26 -19.06
N LYS A 48 8.23 -0.12 -18.68
CA LYS A 48 9.32 -0.52 -19.56
C LYS A 48 9.33 -2.03 -19.75
N GLY A 49 9.63 -2.46 -20.96
CA GLY A 49 9.68 -3.87 -21.36
C GLY A 49 9.26 -4.06 -22.82
N THR A 50 9.12 -5.31 -23.24
CA THR A 50 8.56 -5.61 -24.58
C THR A 50 7.08 -5.21 -24.64
N ALA A 51 6.56 -4.90 -25.84
CA ALA A 51 5.16 -4.51 -26.02
C ALA A 51 4.18 -5.54 -25.41
N LYS A 52 4.48 -6.84 -25.53
CA LYS A 52 3.69 -7.92 -24.93
C LYS A 52 3.73 -7.90 -23.39
N GLN A 53 4.92 -7.69 -22.81
CA GLN A 53 5.06 -7.59 -21.36
C GLN A 53 4.36 -6.35 -20.81
N VAL A 54 4.50 -5.20 -21.46
CA VAL A 54 3.84 -3.96 -21.04
C VAL A 54 2.33 -4.11 -21.09
N ALA A 55 1.77 -4.67 -22.15
CA ALA A 55 0.33 -4.92 -22.26
C ALA A 55 -0.17 -5.84 -21.14
N TRP A 56 0.52 -6.95 -20.89
CA TRP A 56 0.13 -7.90 -19.84
C TRP A 56 0.28 -7.30 -18.44
N ALA A 57 1.40 -6.63 -18.17
CA ALA A 57 1.64 -5.98 -16.89
C ALA A 57 0.63 -4.87 -16.59
N ASN A 58 0.16 -4.13 -17.60
CA ASN A 58 -0.90 -3.13 -17.43
C ASN A 58 -2.24 -3.78 -17.02
N ASP A 59 -2.66 -4.87 -17.66
CA ASP A 59 -3.88 -5.62 -17.28
C ASP A 59 -3.78 -6.15 -15.84
N ILE A 60 -2.61 -6.67 -15.46
CA ILE A 60 -2.34 -7.10 -14.08
C ILE A 60 -2.42 -5.91 -13.12
N ARG A 61 -1.70 -4.83 -13.44
CA ARG A 61 -1.53 -3.65 -12.58
C ARG A 61 -2.88 -2.99 -12.29
N GLU A 62 -3.74 -2.85 -13.28
CA GLU A 62 -5.07 -2.26 -13.10
C GLU A 62 -5.90 -3.03 -12.06
N LYS A 63 -5.95 -4.36 -12.18
CA LYS A 63 -6.71 -5.24 -11.28
C LYS A 63 -6.08 -5.34 -9.89
N ALA A 64 -4.75 -5.51 -9.84
CA ALA A 64 -4.00 -5.64 -8.58
C ALA A 64 -4.09 -4.37 -7.73
N VAL A 65 -3.95 -3.19 -8.34
CA VAL A 65 -3.89 -1.92 -7.61
C VAL A 65 -5.19 -1.62 -6.88
N ALA A 66 -6.35 -1.92 -7.47
CA ALA A 66 -7.64 -1.71 -6.82
C ALA A 66 -7.75 -2.54 -5.53
N VAL A 67 -7.47 -3.85 -5.62
CA VAL A 67 -7.58 -4.78 -4.49
C VAL A 67 -6.51 -4.49 -3.43
N LEU A 68 -5.27 -4.19 -3.83
CA LEU A 68 -4.21 -3.81 -2.89
C LEU A 68 -4.53 -2.49 -2.16
N ASP A 69 -5.12 -1.50 -2.83
CA ASP A 69 -5.50 -0.23 -2.20
C ASP A 69 -6.54 -0.45 -1.09
N GLU A 70 -7.53 -1.31 -1.32
CA GLU A 70 -8.51 -1.69 -0.30
C GLU A 70 -7.85 -2.37 0.89
N MET A 71 -7.01 -3.37 0.64
CA MET A 71 -6.31 -4.10 1.70
C MET A 71 -5.36 -3.23 2.52
N VAL A 72 -4.65 -2.28 1.87
CA VAL A 72 -3.79 -1.31 2.56
C VAL A 72 -4.62 -0.40 3.45
N LYS A 73 -5.81 0.04 3.03
CA LYS A 73 -6.73 0.84 3.87
C LYS A 73 -7.22 0.05 5.08
N GLU A 74 -7.70 -1.17 4.87
CA GLU A 74 -8.21 -2.03 5.94
C GLU A 74 -7.13 -2.26 7.01
N TYR A 75 -5.94 -2.66 6.59
CA TYR A 75 -4.86 -2.92 7.53
C TYR A 75 -4.34 -1.63 8.19
N SER A 76 -4.35 -0.50 7.48
CA SER A 76 -4.04 0.81 8.07
C SER A 76 -5.04 1.22 9.15
N ALA A 77 -6.34 0.96 8.95
CA ALA A 77 -7.37 1.23 9.95
C ALA A 77 -7.18 0.34 11.20
N LYS A 78 -6.83 -0.93 11.00
CA LYS A 78 -6.53 -1.87 12.10
C LYS A 78 -5.30 -1.48 12.93
N LEU A 79 -4.34 -0.79 12.33
CA LEU A 79 -3.21 -0.20 13.05
C LEU A 79 -3.63 1.00 13.91
N GLU A 80 -4.70 1.71 13.55
CA GLU A 80 -5.24 2.81 14.35
C GLU A 80 -6.08 2.30 15.53
N THR A 81 -6.84 1.22 15.34
CA THR A 81 -7.68 0.63 16.38
C THR A 81 -6.93 -0.28 17.35
N SER A 82 -5.61 -0.42 17.20
CA SER A 82 -4.77 -1.33 18.00
C SER A 82 -5.14 -2.82 17.89
N GLU A 83 -5.98 -3.19 16.90
CA GLU A 83 -6.32 -4.60 16.61
C GLU A 83 -5.07 -5.38 16.15
N VAL A 84 -4.06 -4.68 15.65
CA VAL A 84 -2.77 -5.24 15.24
C VAL A 84 -1.65 -4.57 16.03
N PHE A 85 -0.69 -5.38 16.51
CA PHE A 85 0.34 -4.94 17.45
C PHE A 85 -0.26 -4.29 18.71
N SER A 86 -1.29 -4.91 19.27
CA SER A 86 -1.98 -4.44 20.50
C SER A 86 -1.03 -4.30 21.69
N ASN A 87 0.00 -5.14 21.75
CA ASN A 87 1.06 -5.12 22.76
C ASN A 87 2.18 -4.10 22.52
N LYS A 88 2.02 -3.20 21.53
CA LYS A 88 2.98 -2.13 21.22
C LYS A 88 2.38 -0.77 21.55
N ASP A 89 3.18 0.28 21.47
CA ASP A 89 2.70 1.65 21.64
C ASP A 89 2.13 2.23 20.33
N ASP A 90 1.46 3.38 20.45
CA ASP A 90 0.89 4.10 19.30
C ASP A 90 1.97 4.54 18.32
N ALA A 91 3.15 4.92 18.81
CA ALA A 91 4.27 5.35 17.99
C ALA A 91 4.74 4.22 17.03
N TYR A 92 4.88 3.00 17.54
CA TYR A 92 5.21 1.82 16.75
C TYR A 92 4.16 1.54 15.69
N ARG A 93 2.86 1.60 16.05
CA ARG A 93 1.77 1.37 15.08
C ARG A 93 1.73 2.44 14.00
N ALA A 94 1.91 3.71 14.37
CA ALA A 94 2.00 4.81 13.42
C ALA A 94 3.19 4.65 12.45
N GLU A 95 4.35 4.25 12.96
CA GLU A 95 5.53 3.94 12.13
C GLU A 95 5.24 2.81 11.14
N LYS A 96 4.56 1.73 11.57
CA LYS A 96 4.19 0.62 10.68
C LYS A 96 3.18 1.01 9.62
N LYS A 97 2.23 1.89 9.96
CA LYS A 97 1.29 2.45 8.98
C LYS A 97 2.03 3.23 7.90
N VAL A 98 3.00 4.06 8.29
CA VAL A 98 3.86 4.79 7.36
C VAL A 98 4.60 3.83 6.43
N HIS A 99 5.23 2.79 6.97
CA HIS A 99 5.96 1.80 6.18
C HIS A 99 5.09 1.06 5.17
N LEU A 100 3.85 0.71 5.55
CA LEU A 100 2.91 0.07 4.64
C LEU A 100 2.56 0.97 3.46
N ILE A 101 2.26 2.25 3.74
CA ILE A 101 1.93 3.25 2.71
C ILE A 101 3.13 3.48 1.79
N GLU A 102 4.33 3.60 2.36
CA GLU A 102 5.58 3.77 1.59
C GLU A 102 5.87 2.56 0.70
N ALA A 103 5.69 1.34 1.20
CA ALA A 103 5.89 0.14 0.40
C ALA A 103 4.88 0.01 -0.74
N PHE A 104 3.62 0.37 -0.49
CA PHE A 104 2.61 0.41 -1.54
C PHE A 104 2.93 1.49 -2.59
N ASP A 105 3.29 2.70 -2.16
CA ASP A 105 3.71 3.77 -3.09
C ASP A 105 4.96 3.36 -3.89
N ALA A 106 5.94 2.70 -3.28
CA ALA A 106 7.11 2.17 -3.96
C ALA A 106 6.73 1.17 -5.06
N LEU A 107 5.83 0.21 -4.75
CA LEU A 107 5.34 -0.76 -5.75
C LEU A 107 4.67 -0.04 -6.93
N LEU A 108 3.86 0.98 -6.64
CA LEU A 108 3.11 1.72 -7.65
C LEU A 108 3.99 2.57 -8.57
N ASN A 109 5.17 2.97 -8.09
CA ASN A 109 6.15 3.73 -8.85
C ASN A 109 7.17 2.83 -9.58
N THR A 110 7.00 1.50 -9.52
CA THR A 110 7.86 0.58 -10.27
C THR A 110 7.62 0.74 -11.78
N THR A 111 8.70 0.94 -12.53
CA THR A 111 8.65 1.15 -13.99
C THR A 111 8.80 -0.14 -14.78
N GLU A 112 9.31 -1.22 -14.20
CA GLU A 112 9.55 -2.45 -14.95
C GLU A 112 8.29 -3.32 -15.06
N ALA A 113 7.86 -3.62 -16.29
CA ALA A 113 6.71 -4.49 -16.54
C ALA A 113 6.91 -5.89 -15.93
N LYS A 114 8.15 -6.38 -15.95
CA LYS A 114 8.55 -7.68 -15.40
C LYS A 114 8.21 -7.80 -13.91
N THR A 115 8.39 -6.76 -13.12
CA THR A 115 8.09 -6.79 -11.67
C THR A 115 6.62 -7.09 -11.40
N TRP A 116 5.70 -6.47 -12.14
CA TRP A 116 4.26 -6.73 -11.99
C TRP A 116 3.89 -8.15 -12.41
N ILE A 117 4.50 -8.65 -13.48
CA ILE A 117 4.28 -10.00 -13.99
C ILE A 117 4.78 -11.05 -12.99
N GLU A 118 6.00 -10.90 -12.48
CA GLU A 118 6.59 -11.85 -11.52
C GLU A 118 5.89 -11.85 -10.17
N LEU A 119 5.46 -10.68 -9.70
CA LEU A 119 4.73 -10.60 -8.45
C LEU A 119 3.33 -11.20 -8.61
N PHE A 120 2.55 -10.75 -9.58
CA PHE A 120 1.11 -10.99 -9.57
C PHE A 120 0.58 -11.82 -10.73
N GLY A 121 1.31 -11.89 -11.84
CA GLY A 121 0.94 -12.69 -13.00
C GLY A 121 1.32 -14.16 -12.86
N THR A 122 2.59 -14.45 -12.59
CA THR A 122 3.13 -15.83 -12.49
C THR A 122 2.62 -16.58 -11.27
N ASN A 123 2.37 -15.86 -10.17
CA ASN A 123 1.79 -16.43 -8.96
C ASN A 123 0.25 -16.60 -9.05
N TYR A 124 -0.35 -16.34 -10.23
CA TYR A 124 -1.79 -16.43 -10.47
C TYR A 124 -2.66 -15.59 -9.52
N ALA A 125 -2.07 -14.60 -8.85
CA ALA A 125 -2.79 -13.64 -8.01
C ALA A 125 -3.77 -12.81 -8.85
N VAL A 126 -3.38 -12.48 -10.08
CA VAL A 126 -4.25 -11.89 -11.08
C VAL A 126 -4.31 -12.80 -12.30
N SER A 127 -5.53 -13.21 -12.66
CA SER A 127 -5.79 -14.07 -13.82
C SER A 127 -6.93 -13.49 -14.67
N ARG A 128 -7.17 -14.12 -15.83
CA ARG A 128 -8.35 -13.80 -16.66
C ARG A 128 -9.68 -14.02 -15.92
N LYS A 129 -9.72 -14.95 -14.97
CA LYS A 129 -10.93 -15.30 -14.20
C LYS A 129 -11.21 -14.31 -13.05
N GLY A 130 -10.24 -13.45 -12.71
CA GLY A 130 -10.36 -12.50 -11.61
C GLY A 130 -9.09 -12.41 -10.77
N VAL A 131 -9.19 -11.69 -9.66
CA VAL A 131 -8.10 -11.49 -8.70
C VAL A 131 -8.29 -12.41 -7.50
N ASN A 132 -7.31 -13.27 -7.23
CA ASN A 132 -7.26 -14.02 -5.99
C ASN A 132 -6.68 -13.10 -4.90
N ARG A 133 -7.56 -12.54 -4.08
CA ARG A 133 -7.21 -11.58 -3.03
C ARG A 133 -6.19 -12.15 -2.04
N HIS A 134 -6.31 -13.42 -1.66
CA HIS A 134 -5.38 -14.07 -0.74
C HIS A 134 -3.96 -14.15 -1.34
N LEU A 135 -3.85 -14.67 -2.56
CA LEU A 135 -2.55 -14.79 -3.26
C LEU A 135 -1.93 -13.42 -3.56
N LEU A 136 -2.74 -12.44 -3.96
CA LEU A 136 -2.26 -11.07 -4.18
C LEU A 136 -1.64 -10.49 -2.91
N ALA A 137 -2.29 -10.73 -1.78
CA ALA A 137 -1.83 -10.29 -0.48
C ALA A 137 -0.57 -11.00 -0.01
N SER A 138 -0.52 -12.32 -0.15
CA SER A 138 0.64 -13.11 0.24
C SER A 138 1.86 -12.70 -0.58
N THR A 139 1.70 -12.51 -1.89
CA THR A 139 2.80 -12.03 -2.73
C THR A 139 3.24 -10.64 -2.31
N PHE A 140 2.32 -9.69 -2.12
CA PHE A 140 2.69 -8.34 -1.67
C PHE A 140 3.39 -8.37 -0.30
N ALA A 141 2.94 -9.21 0.63
CA ALA A 141 3.54 -9.36 1.94
C ALA A 141 4.95 -9.96 1.88
N TYR A 142 5.09 -11.13 1.24
CA TYR A 142 6.32 -11.90 1.31
C TYR A 142 7.36 -11.46 0.27
N GLU A 143 6.95 -11.25 -0.97
CA GLU A 143 7.89 -10.87 -2.02
C GLU A 143 8.23 -9.38 -1.92
N TRP A 144 7.24 -8.51 -1.76
CA TRP A 144 7.49 -7.07 -1.80
C TRP A 144 7.86 -6.49 -0.43
N LEU A 145 6.98 -6.59 0.56
CA LEU A 145 7.19 -5.99 1.88
C LEU A 145 8.40 -6.63 2.60
N LYS A 146 8.49 -7.96 2.64
CA LYS A 146 9.54 -8.67 3.36
C LYS A 146 10.86 -8.72 2.58
N ALA A 147 10.87 -9.24 1.35
CA ALA A 147 12.11 -9.45 0.62
C ALA A 147 12.65 -8.15 0.00
N GLN A 148 11.85 -7.41 -0.77
CA GLN A 148 12.32 -6.20 -1.45
C GLN A 148 12.48 -5.01 -0.50
N MET A 149 11.53 -4.79 0.42
CA MET A 149 11.52 -3.61 1.31
C MET A 149 12.08 -3.87 2.72
N LYS A 150 12.51 -5.10 3.02
CA LYS A 150 13.08 -5.51 4.33
C LYS A 150 12.15 -5.22 5.53
N ARG A 151 10.82 -5.31 5.35
CA ARG A 151 9.80 -5.06 6.39
C ARG A 151 9.21 -6.35 6.97
N GLY A 152 10.06 -7.28 7.41
CA GLY A 152 9.65 -8.65 7.81
C GLY A 152 8.51 -8.74 8.83
N ARG A 153 8.60 -8.06 9.98
CA ARG A 153 7.53 -8.10 11.00
C ARG A 153 6.19 -7.53 10.52
N LEU A 154 6.24 -6.51 9.65
CA LEU A 154 5.03 -5.92 9.06
C LEU A 154 4.39 -6.90 8.07
N ALA A 155 5.21 -7.51 7.21
CA ALA A 155 4.79 -8.53 6.26
C ALA A 155 4.15 -9.74 6.93
N ASP A 156 4.80 -10.30 7.96
CA ASP A 156 4.28 -11.50 8.64
C ASP A 156 2.92 -11.22 9.31
N SER A 157 2.74 -10.02 9.87
CA SER A 157 1.46 -9.61 10.47
C SER A 157 0.38 -9.33 9.42
N PHE A 158 0.73 -8.68 8.31
CA PHE A 158 -0.18 -8.47 7.19
C PHE A 158 -0.64 -9.81 6.59
N ALA A 159 0.29 -10.74 6.34
CA ALA A 159 -0.02 -12.08 5.84
C ALA A 159 -0.90 -12.89 6.79
N LYS A 160 -0.61 -12.89 8.10
CA LYS A 160 -1.46 -13.54 9.11
C LYS A 160 -2.90 -13.04 9.11
N ARG A 161 -3.10 -11.72 8.90
CA ARG A 161 -4.44 -11.14 8.82
C ARG A 161 -5.14 -11.44 7.50
N MET A 162 -4.41 -11.81 6.45
CA MET A 162 -4.99 -12.24 5.17
C MET A 162 -5.40 -13.70 5.17
N ALA A 163 -4.86 -14.51 6.09
CA ALA A 163 -5.29 -15.89 6.30
C ALA A 163 -6.71 -16.00 6.88
N SER A 164 -7.29 -14.93 7.42
CA SER A 164 -8.67 -14.93 7.95
C SER A 164 -9.75 -14.61 6.91
N TYR A 165 -9.40 -14.43 5.63
CA TYR A 165 -10.31 -14.14 4.53
C TYR A 165 -10.49 -15.32 3.56
N ASN A 166 -10.16 -16.54 4.00
CA ASN A 166 -10.43 -17.79 3.26
C ASN A 166 -11.79 -18.36 3.64
#